data_AF-A0A5C8DR49-F1
#
_entry.id   AF-A0A5C8DR49-F1
#
_cell.length_a   1.000
_cell.length_b   1.000
_cell.length_c   1.000
_cell.angle_alpha   90.00
_cell.angle_beta   90.00
_cell.angle_gamma   90.00
#
_symmetry.space_group_name_H-M   'P 1'
#
loop_
_entity.id
_entity.type
_entity.pdbx_description
1 polymer ?
#
loop_
_entity_poly.entity_id
_entity_poly.type
_entity_poly.pdbx_seq_one_letter_code
_entity_poly.pdbx_strand_id
1 'polypeptide(L)'
;MPQTLSEARYRLAMALQEQKKLIAEIKELRQYIGLLREKPDLDRRNKEIYARFKKGESATDLAGQYGLSKSTVQYICDRAAFQEKKNRDISN
;
A
#
# COMPACT_ATOMS: atom_id res chain seq x y z
N MET A 1 37.40 16.37 -29.94
CA MET A 1 36.87 17.73 -30.18
C MET A 1 36.13 18.16 -28.92
N PRO A 2 36.49 19.27 -28.25
CA PRO A 2 35.71 19.76 -27.12
C PRO A 2 34.31 20.15 -27.62
N GLN A 3 33.26 19.69 -26.92
CA GLN A 3 31.89 20.07 -27.25
C GLN A 3 31.74 21.57 -27.14
N THR A 4 31.13 22.19 -28.15
CA THR A 4 30.80 23.62 -28.05
C THR A 4 29.68 23.78 -27.01
N LEU A 5 29.66 24.92 -26.31
CA LEU A 5 28.61 25.23 -25.33
C LEU A 5 27.20 25.13 -25.93
N SER A 6 27.05 25.47 -27.22
CA SER A 6 25.79 25.38 -27.95
C SER A 6 25.35 23.93 -28.13
N GLU A 7 26.26 23.04 -28.51
CA GLU A 7 25.98 21.62 -28.66
C GLU A 7 25.61 20.96 -27.33
N ALA A 8 26.30 21.32 -26.24
CA ALA A 8 25.97 20.84 -24.90
C ALA A 8 24.56 21.29 -24.45
N ARG A 9 24.20 22.55 -24.71
CA ARG A 9 22.85 23.09 -24.42
C ARG A 9 21.76 22.37 -25.21
N TYR A 10 22.02 22.12 -26.50
CA TYR A 10 21.08 21.41 -27.35
C TYR A 10 20.84 19.98 -26.84
N ARG A 11 21.91 19.24 -26.53
CA ARG A 11 21.81 17.88 -25.98
C ARG A 11 21.05 17.85 -24.65
N LEU A 12 21.31 18.81 -23.77
CA LEU A 12 20.57 18.95 -22.51
C LEU A 12 19.07 19.18 -22.75
N ALA A 13 18.71 20.06 -23.69
CA ALA A 13 17.31 20.33 -24.01
C ALA A 13 16.60 19.06 -24.53
N MET A 14 17.25 18.30 -25.40
CA MET A 14 16.71 17.04 -25.92
C MET A 14 16.55 16.00 -24.80
N ALA A 15 17.55 15.85 -23.92
CA ALA A 15 17.50 14.93 -22.78
C ALA A 15 16.37 15.27 -21.79
N LEU A 16 16.14 16.56 -21.51
CA LEU A 16 15.04 17.01 -20.66
C LEU A 16 13.68 16.73 -21.30
N GLN A 17 13.57 16.88 -22.63
CA GLN A 17 12.35 16.54 -23.36
C GLN A 17 12.06 15.04 -23.29
N GLU A 18 13.07 14.20 -23.44
CA GLU A 18 12.96 12.75 -23.30
C GLU A 18 12.59 12.34 -21.87
N GLN A 19 13.26 12.91 -20.87
CA GLN A 19 12.93 12.69 -19.46
C GLN A 19 11.45 13.00 -19.17
N LYS A 20 10.91 14.10 -19.73
CA LYS A 20 9.50 14.45 -19.55
C LYS A 20 8.55 13.40 -20.13
N LYS A 21 8.89 12.80 -21.28
CA LYS A 21 8.12 11.70 -21.89
C LYS A 21 8.16 10.46 -21.00
N LEU A 22 9.34 10.08 -20.52
CA LEU A 22 9.52 8.93 -19.63
C LEU A 22 8.73 9.09 -18.32
N ILE A 23 8.71 10.30 -17.73
CA ILE A 23 7.91 10.57 -16.53
C ILE A 23 6.42 10.37 -16.80
N ALA A 24 5.92 10.78 -17.96
CA ALA A 24 4.52 10.58 -18.34
C ALA A 24 4.20 9.08 -18.50
N GLU A 25 5.05 8.33 -19.19
CA GLU A 25 4.88 6.88 -19.38
C GLU A 25 4.93 6.13 -18.03
N ILE A 26 5.89 6.45 -17.15
CA ILE A 26 5.96 5.87 -15.81
C ILE A 26 4.66 6.13 -15.03
N LYS A 27 4.08 7.31 -15.17
CA LYS A 27 2.80 7.64 -14.52
C LYS A 27 1.67 6.77 -15.06
N GLU A 28 1.57 6.58 -16.37
CA GLU A 28 0.56 5.73 -17.01
C GLU A 28 0.71 4.27 -16.58
N LEU A 29 1.94 3.73 -16.60
CA LEU A 29 2.22 2.37 -16.16
C LEU A 29 1.86 2.15 -14.70
N ARG A 30 2.15 3.11 -13.81
CA ARG A 30 1.74 3.05 -12.40
C ARG A 30 0.22 3.01 -12.24
N GLN A 31 -0.51 3.79 -13.04
CA GLN A 31 -1.97 3.77 -13.03
C GLN A 31 -2.50 2.42 -13.50
N TYR A 32 -1.98 1.89 -14.61
CA TYR A 32 -2.36 0.59 -15.15
C TYR A 32 -2.10 -0.55 -14.14
N ILE A 33 -0.91 -0.58 -13.54
CA ILE A 33 -0.60 -1.53 -12.46
C ILE A 33 -1.55 -1.35 -11.29
N GLY A 34 -1.86 -0.10 -10.89
CA GLY A 34 -2.81 0.17 -9.82
C GLY A 34 -4.25 -0.29 -10.11
N LEU A 35 -4.67 -0.26 -11.37
CA LEU A 35 -5.98 -0.75 -11.82
C LEU A 35 -6.05 -2.27 -11.85
N LEU A 36 -4.95 -2.94 -12.23
CA LEU A 36 -4.89 -4.40 -12.33
C LEU A 36 -4.49 -5.08 -11.02
N ARG A 37 -3.85 -4.36 -10.10
CA ARG A 37 -3.48 -4.91 -8.80
C ARG A 37 -4.77 -5.23 -8.05
N GLU A 38 -4.99 -6.52 -7.78
CA GLU A 38 -6.06 -6.95 -6.89
C GLU A 38 -5.93 -6.18 -5.57
N LYS A 39 -6.99 -5.43 -5.23
CA LYS A 39 -7.04 -4.81 -3.91
C LYS A 39 -7.07 -5.96 -2.90
N PRO A 40 -6.14 -6.00 -1.93
CA PRO A 40 -6.18 -7.04 -0.92
C PRO A 40 -7.55 -6.97 -0.24
N ASP A 41 -8.19 -8.13 -0.09
CA ASP A 41 -9.44 -8.24 0.65
C ASP A 41 -9.15 -7.95 2.14
N LEU A 42 -9.25 -6.66 2.48
CA LEU A 42 -8.95 -6.16 3.81
C LEU A 42 -9.92 -6.73 4.83
N ASP A 43 -11.16 -7.00 4.45
CA ASP A 43 -12.17 -7.55 5.35
C ASP A 43 -11.85 -8.99 5.71
N ARG A 44 -11.50 -9.82 4.72
CA ARG A 44 -11.04 -11.19 4.97
C ARG A 44 -9.78 -11.20 5.83
N ARG A 45 -8.76 -10.40 5.47
CA ARG A 45 -7.51 -10.31 6.24
C ARG A 45 -7.76 -9.88 7.68
N ASN A 46 -8.58 -8.84 7.89
CA ASN A 46 -8.83 -8.30 9.22
C ASN A 46 -9.63 -9.28 10.09
N LYS A 47 -10.60 -10.01 9.51
CA LYS A 47 -11.32 -11.09 10.19
C LYS A 47 -10.37 -12.22 10.62
N GLU A 48 -9.43 -12.60 9.75
CA GLU A 48 -8.43 -13.61 10.05
C GLU A 48 -7.47 -13.17 11.16
N ILE A 49 -6.94 -11.95 11.08
CA ILE A 49 -6.10 -11.34 12.13
C ILE A 49 -6.82 -11.37 13.48
N TYR A 50 -8.08 -10.94 13.53
CA TYR A 50 -8.85 -10.94 14.77
C TYR A 50 -9.13 -12.35 15.28
N ALA A 51 -9.45 -13.31 14.41
CA ALA A 51 -9.67 -14.70 14.81
C ALA A 51 -8.41 -15.33 15.43
N ARG A 52 -7.23 -15.04 14.88
CA ARG A 52 -5.94 -15.50 15.41
C ARG A 52 -5.56 -14.80 16.72
N PHE A 53 -5.83 -13.50 16.81
CA PHE A 53 -5.69 -12.76 18.06
C PHE A 53 -6.57 -13.35 19.18
N LYS A 54 -7.83 -13.71 18.89
CA LYS A 54 -8.72 -14.39 19.85
C LYS A 54 -8.20 -15.78 20.27
N LYS A 55 -7.38 -16.44 19.45
CA LYS A 55 -6.69 -17.69 19.79
C LYS A 55 -5.45 -17.49 20.66
N GLY A 56 -5.08 -16.24 20.97
CA GLY A 56 -3.97 -15.89 21.86
C GLY A 56 -2.69 -15.48 21.14
N GLU A 57 -2.68 -15.37 19.81
CA GLU A 57 -1.51 -14.85 19.09
C GLU A 57 -1.29 -13.37 19.42
N SER A 58 -0.03 -12.98 19.65
CA SER A 58 0.28 -11.61 20.04
C SER A 58 0.14 -10.65 18.85
N ALA A 59 -0.28 -9.41 19.11
CA ALA A 59 -0.36 -8.37 18.09
C ALA A 59 1.00 -8.08 17.43
N THR A 60 2.11 -8.34 18.13
CA THR A 60 3.47 -8.17 17.60
C THR A 60 3.80 -9.26 16.58
N ASP A 61 3.45 -10.52 16.86
CA ASP A 61 3.70 -11.64 15.95
C ASP A 61 2.83 -11.53 14.70
N LEU A 62 1.56 -11.17 14.89
CA LEU A 62 0.63 -10.91 13.79
C LEU A 62 1.10 -9.72 12.93
N ALA A 63 1.64 -8.67 13.54
CA ALA A 63 2.22 -7.55 12.80
C ALA A 63 3.37 -8.01 11.88
N GLY A 64 4.28 -8.84 12.40
CA GLY A 64 5.36 -9.42 11.60
C GLY A 64 4.86 -10.29 10.46
N GLN A 65 3.91 -11.19 10.71
CA GLN A 65 3.39 -12.13 9.71
C GLN A 65 2.61 -11.44 8.58
N TYR A 66 1.85 -10.39 8.89
CA TYR A 66 1.05 -9.67 7.89
C TYR A 66 1.75 -8.44 7.31
N GLY A 67 2.99 -8.16 7.71
CA GLY A 67 3.74 -6.98 7.25
C GLY A 67 3.07 -5.66 7.65
N LEU A 68 2.41 -5.63 8.81
CA LEU A 68 1.69 -4.47 9.34
C LEU A 68 2.42 -3.89 10.53
N SER A 69 2.11 -2.65 10.89
CA SER A 69 2.55 -2.11 12.17
C SER A 69 1.75 -2.73 13.31
N LYS A 70 2.36 -2.84 14.49
CA LYS A 70 1.68 -3.29 15.71
C LYS A 70 0.44 -2.46 16.02
N SER A 71 0.51 -1.14 15.82
CA SER A 71 -0.63 -0.23 16.05
C SER A 71 -1.78 -0.50 15.07
N THR A 72 -1.48 -0.82 13.82
CA THR A 72 -2.51 -1.22 12.84
C THR A 72 -3.19 -2.53 13.23
N VAL A 73 -2.41 -3.53 13.68
CA VAL A 73 -2.99 -4.81 14.16
C VAL A 73 -3.87 -4.58 15.38
N GLN A 74 -3.41 -3.77 16.34
CA GLN A 74 -4.19 -3.44 17.53
C GLN A 74 -5.52 -2.77 17.16
N TYR A 75 -5.47 -1.77 16.28
CA TYR A 75 -6.67 -1.10 15.79
C TYR A 75 -7.67 -2.07 15.12
N ILE A 76 -7.18 -3.01 14.30
CA ILE A 76 -8.01 -4.04 13.66
C ILE A 76 -8.73 -4.87 14.72
N CYS A 77 -8.00 -5.34 15.74
CA CYS A 77 -8.56 -6.15 16.82
C CYS A 77 -9.59 -5.38 17.65
N ASP A 78 -9.29 -4.14 18.04
CA ASP A 78 -10.19 -3.31 18.85
C ASP A 78 -11.50 -3.04 18.09
N ARG A 79 -11.39 -2.69 16.79
CA ARG A 79 -12.55 -2.44 15.94
C ARG A 79 -13.39 -3.70 15.74
N ALA A 80 -12.76 -4.85 15.53
CA ALA A 80 -13.47 -6.12 15.38
C ALA A 80 -14.18 -6.54 16.68
N ALA A 81 -13.53 -6.37 17.83
CA ALA A 81 -14.13 -6.63 19.14
C ALA A 81 -15.34 -5.73 19.42
N PHE A 82 -15.27 -4.45 19.05
CA PHE A 82 -16.40 -3.52 19.16
C PHE A 82 -17.60 -3.97 18.30
N GLN A 83 -17.36 -4.36 17.05
CA GLN A 83 -18.43 -4.86 16.16
C GLN A 83 -19.04 -6.17 16.67
N GLU A 84 -18.22 -7.09 17.20
CA GLU A 84 -18.71 -8.34 17.79
C GLU A 84 -19.62 -8.10 19.00
N LYS A 85 -19.28 -7.12 19.85
CA LYS A 85 -20.15 -6.72 20.97
C LYS A 85 -21.47 -6.12 20.48
N LYS A 86 -21.39 -5.15 19.58
CA LYS A 86 -22.58 -4.50 18.98
C LYS A 86 -23.53 -5.52 18.34
N ASN A 87 -23.00 -6.51 17.61
CA ASN A 87 -23.82 -7.52 16.95
C ASN A 87 -24.51 -8.46 17.96
N ARG A 88 -23.87 -8.74 19.09
CA ARG A 88 -24.49 -9.50 20.19
C ARG A 88 -25.64 -8.72 20.83
N ASP A 89 -25.44 -7.42 21.04
CA ASP A 89 -26.45 -6.54 21.67
C ASP A 89 -27.70 -6.34 20.81
N ILE A 90 -27.59 -6.49 19.48
CA ILE A 90 -28.72 -6.39 18.53
C ILE A 90 -29.48 -7.73 18.40
N SER A 91 -28.83 -8.86 18.75
CA SER A 91 -29.39 -10.20 18.58
C SER A 91 -30.05 -10.77 19.85
N ASN A 92 -29.96 -10.05 20.97
CA ASN A 92 -30.61 -10.35 22.25
C ASN A 92 -31.82 -9.43 22.45
#